data_AF-A0AAW4NJT9-F1
#
_entry.id   AF-A0AAW4NJT9-F1
#
_cell.length_a   1.000
_cell.length_b   1.000
_cell.length_c   1.000
_cell.angle_alpha   90.00
_cell.angle_beta   90.00
_cell.angle_gamma   90.00
#
_symmetry.space_group_name_H-M   'P 1'
#
loop_
_entity.id
_entity.type
_entity.pdbx_description
1 polymer ?
#
loop_
_entity_poly.entity_id
_entity_poly.type
_entity_poly.pdbx_seq_one_letter_code
_entity_poly.pdbx_strand_id
1 'polypeptide(L)'
;MKQNIYITGLGLYTPLGYGKDDTLKKLRQGESGLKVKSLWEGIPPCLIGELPEVSFDQYIDWKEPFRPTPYSQLFILGCLDAIKDAQIAEKDLESTGCIMETCLGPSESVNDYMKELLFKRKGIISPMKFTRTVSNTALGDVSRYFKLKGPSCILLTESSVSYAYDLIKLGMAEIIICSAIDVVTQEVILLKGHDGKLLYNAHDIDKIHEDTNHGFDAWASGCCAVVLESEESLQRRGTKAYARLVSCQERLEVDSVCAPPKIINDYKQFSGNMFYASTLFGLAVASLSVKNGESYHVGEKSHKVKSQEVVVYSKRDGDMSSLFIIDNK
;
A
#
# COMPACT_ATOMS: atom_id res chain seq x y z
N MET A 1 -4.49 -27.42 13.14
CA MET A 1 -4.04 -27.92 11.82
C MET A 1 -3.10 -26.89 11.21
N LYS A 2 -2.17 -27.29 10.34
CA LYS A 2 -1.29 -26.34 9.64
C LYS A 2 -2.05 -25.80 8.43
N GLN A 3 -2.59 -24.58 8.53
CA GLN A 3 -3.30 -23.92 7.43
C GLN A 3 -2.29 -23.32 6.45
N ASN A 4 -2.34 -23.72 5.18
CA ASN A 4 -1.60 -23.02 4.12
C ASN A 4 -2.43 -21.82 3.65
N ILE A 5 -1.74 -20.72 3.37
CA ILE A 5 -2.33 -19.43 2.99
C ILE A 5 -1.69 -19.00 1.68
N TYR A 6 -2.50 -18.51 0.76
CA TYR A 6 -2.11 -18.21 -0.62
C TYR A 6 -2.50 -16.79 -1.00
N ILE A 7 -1.73 -16.21 -1.91
CA ILE A 7 -2.07 -14.95 -2.57
C ILE A 7 -2.84 -15.29 -3.84
N THR A 8 -4.07 -14.78 -4.00
CA THR A 8 -4.95 -15.15 -5.12
C THR A 8 -5.36 -13.99 -6.00
N GLY A 9 -5.24 -12.74 -5.54
CA GLY A 9 -5.63 -11.57 -6.31
C GLY A 9 -4.79 -10.34 -5.98
N LEU A 10 -4.62 -9.47 -6.97
CA LEU A 10 -3.84 -8.24 -6.88
C LEU A 10 -4.60 -7.06 -7.50
N GLY A 11 -4.63 -5.93 -6.80
CA GLY A 11 -5.14 -4.64 -7.29
C GLY A 11 -4.09 -3.56 -7.07
N LEU A 12 -3.64 -2.93 -8.15
CA LEU A 12 -2.52 -1.98 -8.11
C LEU A 12 -2.94 -0.65 -8.74
N TYR A 13 -2.88 0.42 -7.96
CA TYR A 13 -3.03 1.81 -8.41
C TYR A 13 -1.78 2.56 -7.96
N THR A 14 -0.93 2.87 -8.92
CA THR A 14 0.41 3.38 -8.68
C THR A 14 0.74 4.52 -9.64
N PRO A 15 1.79 5.31 -9.38
CA PRO A 15 2.26 6.32 -10.34
C PRO A 15 2.70 5.74 -11.69
N LEU A 16 3.02 4.44 -11.76
CA LEU A 16 3.33 3.75 -13.01
C LEU A 16 2.08 3.48 -13.85
N GLY A 17 0.92 3.32 -13.21
CA GLY A 17 -0.31 2.89 -13.86
C GLY A 17 -1.32 2.31 -12.88
N TYR A 18 -2.49 1.99 -13.42
CA TYR A 18 -3.54 1.26 -12.72
C TYR A 18 -3.73 -0.13 -13.34
N GLY A 19 -4.16 -1.07 -12.51
CA GLY A 19 -4.28 -2.48 -12.87
C GLY A 19 -2.94 -3.21 -12.79
N LYS A 20 -3.03 -4.49 -12.43
CA LYS A 20 -1.89 -5.39 -12.25
C LYS A 20 -1.01 -5.49 -13.51
N ASP A 21 -1.62 -5.73 -14.67
CA ASP A 21 -0.85 -6.07 -15.89
C ASP A 21 -0.04 -4.88 -16.43
N ASP A 22 -0.63 -3.69 -16.49
CA ASP A 22 0.06 -2.47 -16.94
C ASP A 22 1.18 -2.07 -15.96
N THR A 23 0.87 -2.08 -14.67
CA THR A 23 1.84 -1.78 -13.61
C THR A 23 3.03 -2.73 -13.66
N LEU A 24 2.80 -4.05 -13.70
CA LEU A 24 3.87 -5.04 -13.74
C LEU A 24 4.67 -5.00 -15.06
N LYS A 25 4.03 -4.66 -16.18
CA LYS A 25 4.72 -4.51 -17.46
C LYS A 25 5.72 -3.35 -17.42
N LYS A 26 5.27 -2.15 -17.05
CA LYS A 26 6.12 -0.96 -16.94
C LYS A 26 7.22 -1.13 -15.92
N LEU A 27 6.88 -1.78 -14.80
CA LEU A 27 7.84 -2.13 -13.78
C LEU A 27 8.97 -3.03 -14.31
N ARG A 28 8.64 -4.09 -15.05
CA ARG A 28 9.64 -4.98 -15.67
C ARG A 28 10.49 -4.28 -16.72
N GLN A 29 9.97 -3.22 -17.32
CA GLN A 29 10.69 -2.37 -18.28
C GLN A 29 11.62 -1.36 -17.59
N GLY A 30 11.59 -1.27 -16.27
CA GLY A 30 12.41 -0.31 -15.51
C GLY A 30 11.89 1.13 -15.61
N GLU A 31 10.63 1.32 -15.99
CA GLU A 31 10.02 2.65 -16.01
C GLU A 31 9.85 3.20 -14.59
N SER A 32 9.89 4.52 -14.46
CA SER A 32 9.65 5.22 -13.20
C SER A 32 8.38 6.08 -13.30
N GLY A 33 7.53 5.97 -12.29
CA GLY A 33 6.35 6.83 -12.13
C GLY A 33 6.65 8.12 -11.38
N LEU A 34 7.90 8.33 -10.95
CA LEU A 34 8.32 9.52 -10.20
C LEU A 34 8.74 10.63 -11.15
N LYS A 35 8.38 11.87 -10.82
CA LYS A 35 8.76 13.07 -11.55
C LYS A 35 9.23 14.15 -10.59
N VAL A 36 10.21 14.94 -10.99
CA VAL A 36 10.61 16.13 -10.21
C VAL A 36 9.54 17.20 -10.36
N LYS A 37 8.99 17.67 -9.23
CA LYS A 37 7.93 18.67 -9.21
C LYS A 37 8.17 19.71 -8.13
N SER A 38 7.90 20.96 -8.50
CA SER A 38 7.78 22.07 -7.55
C SER A 38 6.31 22.22 -7.20
N LEU A 39 5.95 21.95 -5.95
CA LEU A 39 4.56 21.95 -5.50
C LEU A 39 4.15 23.23 -4.78
N TRP A 40 5.13 23.96 -4.22
CA TRP A 40 4.88 25.18 -3.48
C TRP A 40 6.03 26.17 -3.64
N GLU A 41 5.70 27.46 -3.67
CA GLU A 41 6.70 28.52 -3.78
C GLU A 41 7.58 28.58 -2.53
N GLY A 42 8.90 28.55 -2.71
CA GLY A 42 9.85 28.54 -1.60
C GLY A 42 10.17 27.15 -1.02
N ILE A 43 9.58 26.08 -1.56
CA ILE A 43 10.01 24.69 -1.28
C ILE A 43 10.81 24.15 -2.47
N PRO A 44 12.00 23.56 -2.25
CA PRO A 44 12.76 22.90 -3.31
C PRO A 44 11.94 21.84 -4.05
N PRO A 45 12.15 21.66 -5.37
CA PRO A 45 11.54 20.56 -6.10
C PRO A 45 11.86 19.20 -5.47
N CYS A 46 10.89 18.30 -5.45
CA CYS A 46 11.02 16.96 -4.91
C CYS A 46 10.50 15.92 -5.90
N LEU A 47 10.85 14.65 -5.68
CA LEU A 47 10.38 13.53 -6.51
C LEU A 47 8.98 13.12 -6.09
N ILE A 48 8.02 13.28 -7.00
CA ILE A 48 6.60 13.00 -6.76
C ILE A 48 6.09 11.94 -7.72
N GLY A 49 5.43 10.92 -7.17
CA GLY A 49 4.63 9.94 -7.88
C GLY A 49 3.15 10.32 -7.81
N GLU A 50 2.65 10.91 -8.89
CA GLU A 50 1.22 11.24 -9.01
C GLU A 50 0.47 10.07 -9.64
N LEU A 51 -0.72 9.80 -9.13
CA LEU A 51 -1.59 8.80 -9.75
C LEU A 51 -2.11 9.32 -11.10
N PRO A 52 -2.16 8.46 -12.13
CA PRO A 52 -2.91 8.76 -13.33
C PRO A 52 -4.38 9.06 -13.01
N GLU A 53 -5.03 9.89 -13.82
CA GLU A 53 -6.45 10.16 -13.66
C GLU A 53 -7.26 8.89 -13.96
N VAL A 54 -8.06 8.44 -12.98
CA VAL A 54 -8.97 7.30 -13.12
C VAL A 54 -10.37 7.76 -12.76
N SER A 55 -11.30 7.61 -13.70
CA SER A 55 -12.70 7.94 -13.47
C SER A 55 -13.40 6.81 -12.73
N PHE A 56 -13.79 7.06 -11.48
CA PHE A 56 -14.52 6.09 -10.65
C PHE A 56 -15.82 5.59 -11.32
N ASP A 57 -16.55 6.47 -11.99
CA ASP A 57 -17.85 6.15 -12.60
C ASP A 57 -17.72 5.24 -13.84
N GLN A 58 -16.52 5.07 -14.40
CA GLN A 58 -16.30 4.09 -15.48
C GLN A 58 -16.35 2.65 -14.98
N TYR A 59 -16.08 2.42 -13.70
CA TYR A 59 -15.95 1.08 -13.11
C TYR A 59 -17.04 0.78 -12.09
N ILE A 60 -17.59 1.80 -11.45
CA ILE A 60 -18.49 1.68 -10.31
C ILE A 60 -19.76 2.49 -10.56
N ASP A 61 -20.90 1.80 -10.61
CA ASP A 61 -22.23 2.42 -10.53
C ASP A 61 -22.62 2.60 -9.06
N TRP A 62 -22.29 3.77 -8.49
CA TRP A 62 -22.55 4.08 -7.09
C TRP A 62 -23.96 4.60 -6.86
N LYS A 63 -24.80 3.78 -6.22
CA LYS A 63 -26.23 4.09 -6.00
C LYS A 63 -26.56 4.70 -4.64
N GLU A 64 -25.61 4.69 -3.71
CA GLU A 64 -25.86 5.20 -2.36
C GLU A 64 -25.83 6.74 -2.31
N PRO A 65 -26.67 7.38 -1.48
CA PRO A 65 -26.80 8.84 -1.44
C PRO A 65 -25.50 9.59 -1.14
N PHE A 66 -24.63 8.97 -0.32
CA PHE A 66 -23.35 9.55 0.07
C PHE A 66 -22.25 9.02 -0.84
N ARG A 67 -21.86 9.84 -1.80
CA ARG A 67 -20.75 9.53 -2.71
C ARG A 67 -19.41 9.47 -1.94
N PRO A 68 -18.60 8.42 -2.13
CA PRO A 68 -17.30 8.27 -1.49
C PRO A 68 -16.35 9.43 -1.85
N THR A 69 -15.39 9.73 -0.98
CA THR A 69 -14.31 10.69 -1.25
C THR A 69 -13.35 10.14 -2.33
N PRO A 70 -12.52 10.96 -2.98
CA PRO A 70 -11.49 10.46 -3.89
C PRO A 70 -10.58 9.39 -3.27
N TYR A 71 -10.22 9.57 -1.99
CA TYR A 71 -9.49 8.58 -1.20
C TYR A 71 -10.25 7.24 -1.10
N SER A 72 -11.53 7.26 -0.69
CA SER A 72 -12.36 6.05 -0.64
C SER A 72 -12.58 5.43 -2.03
N GLN A 73 -12.74 6.25 -3.07
CA GLN A 73 -12.92 5.79 -4.45
C GLN A 73 -11.70 5.01 -4.92
N LEU A 74 -10.50 5.54 -4.69
CA LEU A 74 -9.25 4.86 -5.01
C LEU A 74 -9.14 3.51 -4.28
N PHE A 75 -9.52 3.47 -2.99
CA PHE A 75 -9.50 2.23 -2.23
C PHE A 75 -10.49 1.19 -2.77
N ILE A 76 -11.71 1.62 -3.11
CA ILE A 76 -12.73 0.76 -3.74
C ILE A 76 -12.22 0.18 -5.06
N LEU A 77 -11.57 0.99 -5.90
CA LEU A 77 -11.00 0.54 -7.17
C LEU A 77 -9.86 -0.46 -6.98
N GLY A 78 -8.96 -0.23 -6.02
CA GLY A 78 -7.91 -1.19 -5.66
C GLY A 78 -8.48 -2.54 -5.21
N CYS A 79 -9.46 -2.51 -4.31
CA CYS A 79 -10.17 -3.71 -3.86
C CYS A 79 -10.93 -4.40 -5.00
N LEU A 80 -11.58 -3.63 -5.89
CA LEU A 80 -12.31 -4.16 -7.05
C LEU A 80 -11.39 -5.00 -7.94
N ASP A 81 -10.21 -4.48 -8.26
CA ASP A 81 -9.25 -5.16 -9.11
C ASP A 81 -8.71 -6.43 -8.43
N ALA A 82 -8.40 -6.36 -7.12
CA ALA A 82 -7.96 -7.52 -6.36
C ALA A 82 -9.03 -8.63 -6.28
N ILE A 83 -10.30 -8.25 -6.03
CA ILE A 83 -11.45 -9.15 -6.00
C ILE A 83 -11.67 -9.83 -7.36
N LYS A 84 -11.61 -9.05 -8.45
CA LYS A 84 -11.77 -9.55 -9.82
C LYS A 84 -10.63 -10.50 -10.19
N ASP A 85 -9.40 -10.14 -9.85
CA ASP A 85 -8.21 -10.94 -10.14
C ASP A 85 -8.22 -12.27 -9.37
N ALA A 86 -8.66 -12.25 -8.10
CA ALA A 86 -8.91 -13.45 -7.32
C ALA A 86 -10.16 -14.22 -7.76
N GLN A 87 -10.97 -13.72 -8.70
CA GLN A 87 -12.21 -14.36 -9.16
C GLN A 87 -13.20 -14.66 -8.02
N ILE A 88 -13.29 -13.76 -7.03
CA ILE A 88 -14.23 -13.91 -5.90
C ILE A 88 -15.65 -13.68 -6.41
N ALA A 89 -16.51 -14.68 -6.23
CA ALA A 89 -17.92 -14.58 -6.59
C ALA A 89 -18.70 -13.77 -5.55
N GLU A 90 -19.83 -13.18 -5.95
CA GLU A 90 -20.64 -12.34 -5.06
C GLU A 90 -21.07 -13.08 -3.78
N LYS A 91 -21.34 -14.39 -3.88
CA LYS A 91 -21.71 -15.24 -2.73
C LYS A 91 -20.62 -15.37 -1.65
N ASP A 92 -19.36 -15.19 -2.02
CA ASP A 92 -18.20 -15.36 -1.13
C ASP A 92 -17.74 -14.02 -0.53
N LEU A 93 -18.20 -12.89 -1.10
CA LEU A 93 -17.87 -11.55 -0.61
C LEU A 93 -18.40 -11.28 0.80
N GLU A 94 -19.58 -11.80 1.13
CA GLU A 94 -20.18 -11.54 2.44
C GLU A 94 -19.32 -12.05 3.60
N SER A 95 -18.67 -13.20 3.45
CA SER A 95 -17.72 -13.77 4.42
C SER A 95 -16.29 -13.22 4.28
N THR A 96 -16.00 -12.43 3.25
CA THR A 96 -14.66 -11.89 3.01
C THR A 96 -14.38 -10.74 3.98
N GLY A 97 -13.19 -10.78 4.60
CA GLY A 97 -12.69 -9.71 5.45
C GLY A 97 -11.92 -8.63 4.67
N CYS A 98 -11.68 -7.48 5.30
CA CYS A 98 -10.89 -6.40 4.70
C CYS A 98 -10.05 -5.67 5.76
N ILE A 99 -8.72 -5.74 5.63
CA ILE A 99 -7.79 -5.03 6.49
C ILE A 99 -7.14 -3.92 5.67
N MET A 100 -7.43 -2.69 6.05
CA MET A 100 -6.89 -1.48 5.41
C MET A 100 -5.73 -0.92 6.23
N GLU A 101 -4.62 -0.64 5.59
CA GLU A 101 -3.51 0.15 6.12
C GLU A 101 -3.53 1.55 5.54
N THR A 102 -3.15 2.50 6.37
CA THR A 102 -2.89 3.88 5.96
C THR A 102 -1.98 4.56 6.97
N CYS A 103 -1.19 5.53 6.51
CA CYS A 103 -0.36 6.37 7.36
C CYS A 103 -0.87 7.80 7.41
N LEU A 104 -1.33 8.36 6.30
CA LEU A 104 -1.80 9.75 6.21
C LEU A 104 -3.31 9.85 6.39
N GLY A 105 -4.05 8.79 6.08
CA GLY A 105 -5.50 8.80 6.02
C GLY A 105 -6.02 9.77 4.95
N PRO A 106 -7.31 10.18 5.04
CA PRO A 106 -7.95 11.06 4.07
C PRO A 106 -7.54 12.53 4.28
N SER A 107 -6.24 12.82 4.14
CA SER A 107 -5.63 14.13 4.44
C SER A 107 -6.26 15.29 3.67
N GLU A 108 -6.67 15.07 2.43
CA GLU A 108 -7.42 16.05 1.62
C GLU A 108 -8.74 16.46 2.30
N SER A 109 -9.56 15.48 2.70
CA SER A 109 -10.82 15.74 3.41
C SER A 109 -10.59 16.46 4.74
N VAL A 110 -9.53 16.09 5.48
CA VAL A 110 -9.14 16.76 6.74
C VAL A 110 -8.80 18.23 6.47
N ASN A 111 -7.97 18.50 5.45
CA ASN A 111 -7.56 19.85 5.09
C ASN A 111 -8.75 20.72 4.69
N ASP A 112 -9.64 20.21 3.86
CA ASP A 112 -10.85 20.93 3.43
C ASP A 112 -11.78 21.22 4.60
N TYR A 113 -12.00 20.24 5.47
CA TYR A 113 -12.80 20.41 6.68
C TYR A 113 -12.21 21.48 7.60
N MET A 114 -10.89 21.46 7.82
CA MET A 114 -10.19 22.44 8.66
C MET A 114 -10.21 23.84 8.07
N LYS A 115 -10.01 23.98 6.75
CA LYS A 115 -10.14 25.27 6.05
C LYS A 115 -11.55 25.84 6.24
N GLU A 116 -12.58 25.04 6.05
CA GLU A 116 -13.95 25.50 6.29
C GLU A 116 -14.20 25.87 7.75
N LEU A 117 -13.67 25.10 8.70
CA LEU A 117 -13.85 25.35 10.13
C LEU A 117 -13.23 26.66 10.59
N LEU A 118 -12.05 27.00 10.08
CA LEU A 118 -11.33 28.20 10.47
C LEU A 118 -11.87 29.47 9.79
N PHE A 119 -12.31 29.36 8.53
CA PHE A 119 -12.72 30.52 7.74
C PHE A 119 -14.23 30.77 7.70
N LYS A 120 -15.07 29.80 8.05
CA LYS A 120 -16.54 29.95 8.07
C LYS A 120 -17.09 30.13 9.49
N ARG A 121 -18.29 30.71 9.61
CA ARG A 121 -18.97 30.87 10.91
C ARG A 121 -19.42 29.51 11.47
N LYS A 122 -19.41 29.40 12.80
CA LYS A 122 -19.94 28.24 13.54
C LYS A 122 -21.36 27.88 13.08
N GLY A 123 -21.62 26.59 12.84
CA GLY A 123 -22.94 26.07 12.44
C GLY A 123 -23.17 25.92 10.93
N ILE A 124 -22.19 26.26 10.08
CA ILE A 124 -22.31 26.14 8.61
C ILE A 124 -21.79 24.79 8.08
N ILE A 125 -20.92 24.11 8.82
CA ILE A 125 -20.28 22.88 8.34
C ILE A 125 -21.21 21.69 8.55
N SER A 126 -21.49 20.97 7.47
CA SER A 126 -22.30 19.76 7.53
C SER A 126 -21.59 18.68 8.38
N PRO A 127 -22.30 18.02 9.32
CA PRO A 127 -21.76 16.86 10.06
C PRO A 127 -21.24 15.74 9.14
N MET A 128 -21.80 15.62 7.93
CA MET A 128 -21.35 14.66 6.93
C MET A 128 -19.98 14.97 6.33
N LYS A 129 -19.45 16.18 6.53
CA LYS A 129 -18.06 16.48 6.15
C LYS A 129 -17.08 15.89 7.17
N PHE A 130 -17.41 15.94 8.46
CA PHE A 130 -16.58 15.32 9.49
C PHE A 130 -16.48 13.80 9.29
N THR A 131 -17.57 13.14 8.90
CA THR A 131 -17.49 11.70 8.62
C THR A 131 -16.52 11.39 7.49
N ARG A 132 -16.19 12.31 6.58
CA ARG A 132 -15.20 12.11 5.51
C ARG A 132 -13.74 12.27 5.96
N THR A 133 -13.49 12.78 7.16
CA THR A 133 -12.13 13.06 7.66
C THR A 133 -11.52 11.92 8.43
N VAL A 134 -12.27 10.86 8.71
CA VAL A 134 -11.81 9.71 9.50
C VAL A 134 -11.48 8.53 8.58
N SER A 135 -10.34 7.86 8.82
CA SER A 135 -9.84 6.79 7.93
C SER A 135 -10.81 5.62 7.78
N ASN A 136 -11.63 5.35 8.81
CA ASN A 136 -12.61 4.26 8.77
C ASN A 136 -13.76 4.46 7.81
N THR A 137 -13.94 5.66 7.27
CA THR A 137 -14.92 5.89 6.22
C THR A 137 -14.56 5.15 4.94
N ALA A 138 -13.28 5.08 4.58
CA ALA A 138 -12.85 4.34 3.39
C ALA A 138 -13.12 2.83 3.52
N LEU A 139 -12.79 2.24 4.69
CA LEU A 139 -13.13 0.86 4.99
C LEU A 139 -14.65 0.64 4.99
N GLY A 140 -15.42 1.54 5.59
CA GLY A 140 -16.88 1.49 5.57
C GLY A 140 -17.48 1.58 4.17
N ASP A 141 -16.92 2.42 3.30
CA ASP A 141 -17.35 2.56 1.90
C ASP A 141 -17.09 1.27 1.10
N VAL A 142 -15.90 0.68 1.23
CA VAL A 142 -15.53 -0.61 0.61
C VAL A 142 -16.43 -1.74 1.13
N SER A 143 -16.60 -1.85 2.44
CA SER A 143 -17.43 -2.91 3.03
C SER A 143 -18.90 -2.79 2.62
N ARG A 144 -19.45 -1.57 2.54
CA ARG A 144 -20.83 -1.35 2.04
C ARG A 144 -20.96 -1.71 0.57
N TYR A 145 -19.99 -1.32 -0.26
CA TYR A 145 -20.03 -1.56 -1.70
C TYR A 145 -19.98 -3.05 -2.03
N PHE A 146 -19.02 -3.78 -1.44
CA PHE A 146 -18.84 -5.21 -1.70
C PHE A 146 -19.64 -6.12 -0.73
N LYS A 147 -20.41 -5.53 0.19
CA LYS A 147 -21.17 -6.25 1.24
C LYS A 147 -20.29 -7.12 2.15
N LEU A 148 -19.07 -6.69 2.43
CA LEU A 148 -18.12 -7.42 3.27
C LEU A 148 -18.59 -7.43 4.72
N LYS A 149 -18.69 -8.62 5.32
CA LYS A 149 -19.02 -8.82 6.75
C LYS A 149 -17.99 -9.68 7.49
N GLY A 150 -16.92 -10.11 6.83
CA GLY A 150 -15.81 -10.79 7.48
C GLY A 150 -14.99 -9.86 8.39
N PRO A 151 -13.99 -10.40 9.11
CA PRO A 151 -13.10 -9.62 9.97
C PRO A 151 -12.50 -8.44 9.22
N SER A 152 -12.75 -7.23 9.72
CA SER A 152 -12.30 -6.00 9.07
C SER A 152 -11.77 -5.03 10.10
N CYS A 153 -10.62 -4.44 9.84
CA CYS A 153 -10.00 -3.45 10.71
C CYS A 153 -9.12 -2.48 9.91
N ILE A 154 -8.62 -1.47 10.61
CA ILE A 154 -7.68 -0.50 10.06
C ILE A 154 -6.43 -0.58 10.89
N LEU A 155 -5.30 -0.73 10.22
CA LEU A 155 -4.00 -0.68 10.83
C LEU A 155 -3.33 0.64 10.46
N LEU A 156 -2.67 1.26 11.42
CA LEU A 156 -1.87 2.45 11.19
C LEU A 156 -0.41 2.02 11.24
N THR A 157 0.29 2.06 10.10
CA THR A 157 1.74 1.78 9.99
C THR A 157 2.19 0.34 10.33
N GLU A 158 1.29 -0.63 10.39
CA GLU A 158 1.58 -2.08 10.62
C GLU A 158 1.32 -2.89 9.34
N SER A 159 1.61 -4.21 9.29
CA SER A 159 1.31 -5.03 8.10
C SER A 159 -0.04 -5.77 8.14
N SER A 160 -0.97 -5.36 7.28
CA SER A 160 -2.27 -5.97 7.01
C SER A 160 -2.14 -7.44 6.68
N VAL A 161 -1.09 -7.79 5.95
CA VAL A 161 -0.78 -9.17 5.55
C VAL A 161 -0.48 -10.05 6.75
N SER A 162 0.27 -9.58 7.74
CA SER A 162 0.58 -10.37 8.95
C SER A 162 -0.66 -10.57 9.80
N TYR A 163 -1.45 -9.52 10.01
CA TYR A 163 -2.69 -9.62 10.76
C TYR A 163 -3.70 -10.55 10.06
N ALA A 164 -3.85 -10.44 8.74
CA ALA A 164 -4.67 -11.34 7.94
C ALA A 164 -4.19 -12.79 8.00
N TYR A 165 -2.87 -12.99 7.92
CA TYR A 165 -2.26 -14.32 8.01
C TYR A 165 -2.64 -15.00 9.32
N ASP A 166 -2.57 -14.29 10.45
CA ASP A 166 -2.96 -14.84 11.75
C ASP A 166 -4.47 -15.14 11.82
N LEU A 167 -5.32 -14.25 11.32
CA LEU A 167 -6.78 -14.48 11.27
C LEU A 167 -7.14 -15.72 10.45
N ILE A 168 -6.53 -15.90 9.26
CA ILE A 168 -6.80 -17.08 8.42
C ILE A 168 -6.22 -18.34 9.05
N LYS A 169 -5.02 -18.26 9.63
CA LYS A 169 -4.37 -19.39 10.29
C LYS A 169 -5.13 -19.86 11.53
N LEU A 170 -5.79 -18.95 12.25
CA LEU A 170 -6.67 -19.24 13.38
C LEU A 170 -8.07 -19.70 12.95
N GLY A 171 -8.37 -19.73 11.64
CA GLY A 171 -9.68 -20.12 11.11
C GLY A 171 -10.77 -19.07 11.35
N MET A 172 -10.41 -17.81 11.62
CA MET A 172 -11.37 -16.71 11.83
C MET A 172 -11.90 -16.12 10.52
N ALA A 173 -11.20 -16.35 9.41
CA ALA A 173 -11.62 -15.99 8.07
C ALA A 173 -11.00 -16.96 7.04
N GLU A 174 -11.62 -17.08 5.89
CA GLU A 174 -11.08 -17.86 4.78
C GLU A 174 -10.47 -16.99 3.69
N ILE A 175 -11.00 -15.78 3.52
CA ILE A 175 -10.57 -14.81 2.52
C ILE A 175 -10.48 -13.44 3.20
N ILE A 176 -9.34 -12.77 3.05
CA ILE A 176 -9.14 -11.41 3.54
C ILE A 176 -8.45 -10.57 2.45
N ILE A 177 -9.04 -9.42 2.16
CA ILE A 177 -8.41 -8.38 1.34
C ILE A 177 -7.49 -7.57 2.25
N CYS A 178 -6.19 -7.62 1.98
CA CYS A 178 -5.16 -6.83 2.65
C CYS A 178 -4.83 -5.65 1.74
N SER A 179 -4.86 -4.42 2.22
CA SER A 179 -4.60 -3.28 1.36
C SER A 179 -3.91 -2.14 2.09
N ALA A 180 -3.03 -1.44 1.38
CA ALA A 180 -2.44 -0.18 1.80
C ALA A 180 -2.86 0.94 0.85
N ILE A 181 -3.27 2.08 1.39
CA ILE A 181 -3.61 3.28 0.62
C ILE A 181 -3.10 4.54 1.30
N ASP A 182 -2.47 5.40 0.51
CA ASP A 182 -2.18 6.78 0.90
C ASP A 182 -2.19 7.71 -0.31
N VAL A 183 -2.66 8.93 -0.08
CA VAL A 183 -2.68 10.01 -1.07
C VAL A 183 -1.90 11.18 -0.50
N VAL A 184 -0.80 11.51 -1.16
CA VAL A 184 0.09 12.60 -0.78
C VAL A 184 -0.48 13.91 -1.29
N THR A 185 -0.81 14.80 -0.35
CA THR A 185 -1.27 16.16 -0.64
C THR A 185 -0.11 17.15 -0.61
N GLN A 186 -0.31 18.33 -1.18
CA GLN A 186 0.68 19.41 -1.14
C GLN A 186 1.01 19.80 0.32
N GLU A 187 0.01 19.83 1.19
CA GLU A 187 0.19 20.16 2.61
C GLU A 187 1.05 19.13 3.35
N VAL A 188 0.94 17.84 3.02
CA VAL A 188 1.81 16.80 3.58
C VAL A 188 3.27 17.03 3.21
N ILE A 189 3.52 17.48 1.98
CA ILE A 189 4.89 17.75 1.49
C ILE A 189 5.47 19.02 2.13
N LEU A 190 4.64 20.05 2.34
CA LEU A 190 5.02 21.27 3.07
C LEU A 190 5.58 20.97 4.46
N LEU A 191 4.94 20.08 5.21
CA LEU A 191 5.36 19.71 6.58
C LEU A 191 6.79 19.15 6.62
N LYS A 192 7.25 18.53 5.53
CA LYS A 192 8.57 17.92 5.42
C LYS A 192 9.65 18.87 4.92
N GLY A 193 9.27 19.89 4.14
CA GLY A 193 10.20 20.93 3.71
C GLY A 193 10.76 21.76 4.86
N HIS A 194 10.02 21.87 5.96
CA HIS A 194 10.47 22.61 7.14
C HIS A 194 11.55 21.86 7.97
N ASP A 195 11.70 20.54 7.80
CA ASP A 195 12.73 19.75 8.50
C ASP A 195 14.12 19.86 7.86
N GLY A 196 14.26 20.60 6.75
CA GLY A 196 15.53 20.75 6.02
C GLY A 196 16.04 19.46 5.35
N LYS A 197 15.22 18.40 5.34
CA LYS A 197 15.56 17.06 4.81
C LYS A 197 15.08 16.79 3.40
N LEU A 198 14.25 17.65 2.80
CA LEU A 198 13.91 17.58 1.37
C LEU A 198 15.15 17.89 0.52
N LEU A 199 16.02 16.90 0.36
CA LEU A 199 17.19 16.97 -0.49
C LEU A 199 16.77 16.53 -1.89
N TYR A 200 16.74 17.45 -2.85
CA TYR A 200 17.58 17.39 -4.04
C TYR A 200 17.57 18.75 -4.74
N ASN A 201 18.76 19.19 -5.19
CA ASN A 201 18.89 20.21 -6.22
C ASN A 201 18.50 19.57 -7.56
N ALA A 202 17.75 20.29 -8.38
CA ALA A 202 17.07 19.83 -9.60
C ALA A 202 17.98 19.38 -10.77
N HIS A 203 19.16 18.82 -10.52
CA HIS A 203 20.10 18.41 -11.54
C HIS A 203 20.32 16.89 -11.48
N ASP A 204 19.82 16.23 -12.53
CA ASP A 204 20.05 14.84 -12.93
C ASP A 204 19.18 13.77 -12.26
N ILE A 205 17.97 13.56 -12.81
CA ILE A 205 17.17 12.35 -12.58
C ILE A 205 18.00 11.07 -12.88
N ASP A 206 18.91 11.14 -13.84
CA ASP A 206 19.80 10.02 -14.20
C ASP A 206 20.78 9.65 -13.07
N LYS A 207 21.17 10.60 -12.20
CA LYS A 207 22.04 10.31 -11.03
C LYS A 207 21.30 9.68 -9.86
N ILE A 208 19.97 9.78 -9.81
CA ILE A 208 19.12 9.09 -8.82
C ILE A 208 19.26 7.57 -8.96
N HIS A 209 19.58 7.07 -10.16
CA HIS A 209 19.83 5.64 -10.41
C HIS A 209 21.24 5.19 -9.98
N GLU A 210 22.12 6.12 -9.58
CA GLU A 210 23.54 5.87 -9.31
C GLU A 210 23.96 6.17 -7.87
N ASP A 211 23.31 7.12 -7.19
CA ASP A 211 23.70 7.57 -5.84
C ASP A 211 22.82 6.96 -4.73
N THR A 212 22.95 5.66 -4.52
CA THR A 212 22.19 4.86 -3.53
C THR A 212 22.56 5.13 -2.07
N ASN A 213 23.54 6.01 -1.81
CA ASN A 213 24.10 6.25 -0.47
C ASN A 213 23.42 7.42 0.26
N HIS A 214 22.63 8.23 -0.44
CA HIS A 214 21.92 9.37 0.10
C HIS A 214 20.42 9.11 -0.05
N GLY A 215 19.82 8.48 0.97
CA GLY A 215 18.42 8.06 0.98
C GLY A 215 17.48 9.05 0.30
N PHE A 216 16.67 8.55 -0.63
CA PHE A 216 15.85 9.37 -1.51
C PHE A 216 14.51 9.74 -0.86
N ASP A 217 14.24 11.02 -0.66
CA ASP A 217 12.93 11.51 -0.22
C ASP A 217 11.97 11.65 -1.42
N ALA A 218 11.53 10.52 -1.96
CA ALA A 218 10.47 10.45 -2.97
C ALA A 218 9.10 10.25 -2.34
N TRP A 219 8.08 10.93 -2.88
CA TRP A 219 6.72 10.89 -2.37
C TRP A 219 5.70 10.44 -3.40
N ALA A 220 4.95 9.38 -3.11
CA ALA A 220 4.01 8.81 -4.07
C ALA A 220 2.64 8.54 -3.43
N SER A 221 1.60 8.81 -4.21
CA SER A 221 0.24 8.36 -3.90
C SER A 221 -0.01 6.99 -4.50
N GLY A 222 -0.81 6.16 -3.84
CA GLY A 222 -1.16 4.85 -4.37
C GLY A 222 -2.11 4.05 -3.50
N CYS A 223 -2.64 3.00 -4.10
CA CYS A 223 -3.39 1.95 -3.43
C CYS A 223 -2.93 0.59 -3.94
N CYS A 224 -2.60 -0.31 -3.02
CA CYS A 224 -2.28 -1.71 -3.30
C CYS A 224 -3.25 -2.58 -2.52
N ALA A 225 -3.81 -3.60 -3.16
CA ALA A 225 -4.66 -4.60 -2.52
C ALA A 225 -4.21 -6.00 -2.93
N VAL A 226 -4.17 -6.91 -1.97
CA VAL A 226 -3.78 -8.31 -2.12
C VAL A 226 -4.85 -9.17 -1.44
N VAL A 227 -5.31 -10.20 -2.13
CA VAL A 227 -6.24 -11.18 -1.54
C VAL A 227 -5.42 -12.32 -0.95
N LEU A 228 -5.55 -12.52 0.35
CA LEU A 228 -5.10 -13.73 1.04
C LEU A 228 -6.25 -14.70 1.18
N GLU A 229 -5.97 -15.97 0.89
CA GLU A 229 -6.97 -17.02 0.85
C GLU A 229 -6.44 -18.32 1.46
N SER A 230 -7.31 -18.98 2.22
CA SER A 230 -7.02 -20.27 2.84
C SER A 230 -6.96 -21.38 1.79
N GLU A 231 -6.14 -22.42 2.01
CA GLU A 231 -6.06 -23.57 1.11
C GLU A 231 -7.41 -24.23 0.83
N GLU A 232 -8.25 -24.36 1.85
CA GLU A 232 -9.58 -24.97 1.75
C GLU A 232 -10.53 -24.12 0.88
N SER A 233 -10.48 -22.79 1.02
CA SER A 233 -11.23 -21.87 0.16
C SER A 233 -10.76 -21.94 -1.29
N LEU A 234 -9.43 -21.88 -1.48
CA LEU A 234 -8.80 -21.96 -2.79
C LEU A 234 -9.22 -23.24 -3.53
N GLN A 235 -9.17 -24.39 -2.84
CA GLN A 235 -9.58 -25.68 -3.39
C GLN A 235 -11.08 -25.74 -3.72
N ARG A 236 -11.95 -25.22 -2.84
CA ARG A 236 -13.40 -25.19 -3.09
C ARG A 236 -13.76 -24.33 -4.29
N ARG A 237 -13.01 -23.26 -4.55
CA ARG A 237 -13.27 -22.32 -5.64
C ARG A 237 -12.56 -22.67 -6.95
N GLY A 238 -11.49 -23.45 -6.90
CA GLY A 238 -10.72 -23.82 -8.08
C GLY A 238 -9.96 -22.67 -8.73
N THR A 239 -9.67 -21.60 -7.98
CA THR A 239 -8.89 -20.45 -8.43
C THR A 239 -7.39 -20.77 -8.40
N LYS A 240 -6.60 -20.14 -9.26
CA LYS A 240 -5.14 -20.27 -9.23
C LYS A 240 -4.54 -19.27 -8.24
N ALA A 241 -3.69 -19.76 -7.33
CA ALA A 241 -2.85 -18.90 -6.52
C ALA A 241 -1.68 -18.35 -7.34
N TYR A 242 -1.26 -17.14 -7.02
CA TYR A 242 0.03 -16.59 -7.46
C TYR A 242 1.18 -17.29 -6.75
N ALA A 243 1.02 -17.45 -5.43
CA ALA A 243 2.05 -18.00 -4.60
C ALA A 243 1.52 -18.37 -3.21
N ARG A 244 2.30 -19.17 -2.48
CA ARG A 244 2.04 -19.54 -1.09
C ARG A 244 2.80 -18.62 -0.14
N LEU A 245 2.10 -18.12 0.88
CA LEU A 245 2.68 -17.35 1.98
C LEU A 245 3.22 -18.31 3.04
N VAL A 246 4.54 -18.34 3.23
CA VAL A 246 5.21 -19.32 4.10
C VAL A 246 5.26 -18.86 5.56
N SER A 247 5.52 -17.57 5.79
CA SER A 247 5.59 -16.97 7.11
C SER A 247 5.46 -15.45 7.04
N CYS A 248 4.94 -14.86 8.11
CA CYS A 248 4.97 -13.44 8.40
C CYS A 248 5.59 -13.22 9.78
N GLN A 249 6.36 -12.14 9.96
CA GLN A 249 6.97 -11.77 11.23
C GLN A 249 6.96 -10.25 11.38
N GLU A 250 6.57 -9.78 12.56
CA GLU A 250 6.58 -8.36 12.92
C GLU A 250 7.28 -8.17 14.26
N ARG A 251 7.98 -7.05 14.41
CA ARG A 251 8.66 -6.69 15.65
C ARG A 251 8.66 -5.17 15.79
N LEU A 252 8.14 -4.69 16.91
CA LEU A 252 8.25 -3.29 17.29
C LEU A 252 9.66 -2.98 17.79
N GLU A 253 10.29 -1.97 17.22
CA GLU A 253 11.49 -1.37 17.77
C GLU A 253 11.13 -0.27 18.77
N VAL A 254 11.81 -0.25 19.93
CA VAL A 254 11.51 0.66 21.05
C VAL A 254 12.62 1.69 21.29
N ASP A 255 13.72 1.61 20.55
CA ASP A 255 14.93 2.39 20.82
C ASP A 255 14.87 3.82 20.27
N SER A 256 14.05 4.06 19.25
CA SER A 256 13.82 5.41 18.72
C SER A 256 12.47 5.55 18.05
N VAL A 257 11.86 6.72 18.23
CA VAL A 257 10.61 7.09 17.56
C VAL A 257 10.83 7.44 16.08
N CYS A 258 12.05 7.87 15.70
CA CYS A 258 12.34 8.43 14.38
C CYS A 258 13.71 8.05 13.80
N ALA A 259 14.59 7.37 14.54
CA ALA A 259 15.89 6.95 14.01
C ALA A 259 15.72 5.69 13.15
N PRO A 260 16.44 5.58 12.02
CA PRO A 260 16.51 4.33 11.30
C PRO A 260 17.09 3.23 12.22
N PRO A 261 16.65 1.96 12.07
CA PRO A 261 17.21 0.84 12.80
C PRO A 261 18.74 0.82 12.73
N LYS A 262 19.38 0.40 13.81
CA LYS A 262 20.84 0.16 13.80
C LYS A 262 21.10 -1.13 13.03
N ILE A 263 21.93 -1.03 11.99
CA ILE A 263 22.41 -2.16 11.16
C ILE A 263 22.87 -3.32 12.05
N ILE A 264 22.10 -4.41 12.10
CA ILE A 264 22.46 -5.66 12.77
C ILE A 264 22.65 -6.74 11.69
N ASN A 265 23.91 -6.98 11.31
CA ASN A 265 24.33 -7.95 10.27
C ASN A 265 24.15 -9.44 10.66
N ASP A 266 23.27 -9.77 11.61
CA ASP A 266 23.05 -11.14 12.06
C ASP A 266 21.64 -11.58 11.67
N TYR A 267 21.53 -12.50 10.69
CA TYR A 267 20.26 -13.08 10.24
C TYR A 267 19.45 -13.75 11.38
N LYS A 268 20.05 -13.92 12.57
CA LYS A 268 19.39 -14.39 13.80
C LYS A 268 18.79 -13.29 14.68
N GLN A 269 19.02 -12.02 14.35
CA GLN A 269 18.53 -10.86 15.10
C GLN A 269 17.80 -9.90 14.14
N PHE A 270 16.50 -10.15 14.01
CA PHE A 270 15.53 -9.50 13.12
C PHE A 270 15.32 -8.00 13.44
N SER A 271 15.31 -7.13 12.42
CA SER A 271 15.20 -5.66 12.50
C SER A 271 14.06 -5.06 11.64
N GLY A 272 12.81 -5.17 12.14
CA GLY A 272 11.82 -4.07 12.21
C GLY A 272 10.98 -3.62 10.99
N ASN A 273 9.65 -3.86 11.03
CA ASN A 273 8.49 -3.23 10.35
C ASN A 273 8.46 -2.93 8.83
N MET A 274 7.54 -3.58 8.09
CA MET A 274 7.17 -3.15 6.73
C MET A 274 5.68 -3.36 6.39
N PHE A 275 4.89 -2.33 6.63
CA PHE A 275 4.16 -1.55 5.62
C PHE A 275 4.07 -0.11 6.17
N TYR A 276 5.23 0.55 6.28
CA TYR A 276 5.23 2.01 6.15
C TYR A 276 4.59 2.26 4.79
N ALA A 277 3.44 2.95 4.73
CA ALA A 277 3.15 3.65 3.50
C ALA A 277 4.40 4.44 3.16
N SER A 278 4.83 4.31 1.92
CA SER A 278 6.16 4.53 1.36
C SER A 278 6.74 5.95 1.48
N THR A 279 6.35 6.73 2.49
CA THR A 279 6.47 8.18 2.52
C THR A 279 6.40 8.75 3.94
N LEU A 280 7.31 8.32 4.82
CA LEU A 280 7.71 9.22 5.90
C LEU A 280 9.23 9.31 6.09
N PHE A 281 10.01 8.44 5.42
CA PHE A 281 11.48 8.42 5.50
C PHE A 281 12.21 7.93 4.24
N GLY A 282 11.69 8.13 3.02
CA GLY A 282 12.48 7.91 1.79
C GLY A 282 12.73 6.45 1.36
N LEU A 283 11.89 6.01 0.40
CA LEU A 283 11.86 4.72 -0.37
C LEU A 283 11.83 3.41 0.48
N ALA A 284 11.32 2.25 0.05
CA ALA A 284 11.00 1.71 -1.27
C ALA A 284 9.80 0.74 -1.22
N VAL A 285 9.12 0.72 -2.36
CA VAL A 285 8.11 -0.20 -2.90
C VAL A 285 8.02 -1.62 -2.30
N ALA A 286 6.78 -2.08 -2.13
CA ALA A 286 6.45 -3.49 -2.00
C ALA A 286 6.89 -4.28 -3.25
N SER A 287 8.01 -4.99 -3.18
CA SER A 287 8.38 -5.94 -4.24
C SER A 287 7.41 -7.12 -4.20
N LEU A 288 6.81 -7.45 -5.34
CA LEU A 288 6.07 -8.70 -5.53
C LEU A 288 6.67 -9.35 -6.78
N SER A 289 7.43 -10.44 -6.61
CA SER A 289 7.90 -11.23 -7.75
C SER A 289 7.09 -12.51 -7.92
N VAL A 290 6.69 -12.80 -9.15
CA VAL A 290 6.04 -14.07 -9.53
C VAL A 290 6.72 -14.63 -10.78
N LYS A 291 7.16 -15.89 -10.64
CA LYS A 291 7.57 -16.91 -11.63
C LYS A 291 9.05 -16.99 -12.07
N ASN A 292 9.56 -18.23 -12.06
CA ASN A 292 10.86 -18.73 -12.55
C ASN A 292 12.14 -18.38 -11.75
N GLY A 293 12.01 -18.12 -10.45
CA GLY A 293 13.20 -17.89 -9.61
C GLY A 293 13.99 -16.63 -9.98
N GLU A 294 13.28 -15.66 -10.56
CA GLU A 294 13.78 -14.32 -10.87
C GLU A 294 13.03 -13.33 -9.96
N SER A 295 13.75 -12.56 -9.15
CA SER A 295 13.21 -11.47 -8.33
C SER A 295 13.34 -10.14 -9.08
N TYR A 296 12.27 -9.34 -9.10
CA TYR A 296 12.29 -7.99 -9.67
C TYR A 296 12.04 -6.99 -8.54
N HIS A 297 13.06 -6.21 -8.20
CA HIS A 297 12.98 -5.14 -7.21
C HIS A 297 12.39 -3.89 -7.86
N VAL A 298 11.50 -3.20 -7.15
CA VAL A 298 11.09 -1.86 -7.54
C VAL A 298 11.81 -0.87 -6.64
N GLY A 299 12.78 -0.16 -7.23
CA GLY A 299 13.75 0.69 -6.55
C GLY A 299 15.14 0.55 -7.20
N GLU A 300 15.96 1.60 -7.07
CA GLU A 300 17.40 1.80 -7.42
C GLU A 300 18.02 1.10 -8.65
N LYS A 301 17.86 -0.21 -8.83
CA LYS A 301 18.16 -0.99 -10.05
C LYS A 301 17.55 -2.39 -9.92
N SER A 302 16.91 -2.89 -10.98
CA SER A 302 16.39 -4.25 -11.03
C SER A 302 17.54 -5.26 -11.15
N HIS A 303 17.91 -5.91 -10.05
CA HIS A 303 18.94 -6.96 -10.05
C HIS A 303 18.35 -8.37 -10.15
N LYS A 304 18.92 -9.18 -11.04
CA LYS A 304 18.53 -10.57 -11.29
C LYS A 304 19.25 -11.50 -10.33
N VAL A 305 18.55 -12.03 -9.33
CA VAL A 305 19.07 -13.07 -8.41
C VAL A 305 18.47 -14.43 -8.80
N LYS A 306 19.29 -15.48 -8.89
CA LYS A 306 18.83 -16.86 -9.06
C LYS A 306 18.55 -17.47 -7.69
N SER A 307 17.29 -17.48 -7.24
CA SER A 307 16.86 -18.27 -6.07
C SER A 307 15.57 -19.04 -6.39
N GLN A 308 15.43 -20.25 -5.87
CA GLN A 308 14.19 -21.05 -6.01
C GLN A 308 13.06 -20.56 -5.10
N GLU A 309 13.38 -19.73 -4.10
CA GLU A 309 12.45 -19.10 -3.17
C GLU A 309 12.37 -17.60 -3.50
N VAL A 310 11.16 -17.04 -3.59
CA VAL A 310 10.99 -15.59 -3.73
C VAL A 310 10.95 -15.01 -2.33
N VAL A 311 12.00 -14.30 -1.95
CA VAL A 311 12.05 -13.55 -0.70
C VAL A 311 11.68 -12.11 -0.99
N VAL A 312 10.54 -11.66 -0.47
CA VAL A 312 10.16 -10.25 -0.49
C VAL A 312 10.65 -9.62 0.81
N TYR A 313 11.55 -8.65 0.69
CA TYR A 313 12.04 -7.82 1.79
C TYR A 313 12.08 -6.34 1.34
N SER A 314 11.98 -5.42 2.30
CA SER A 314 12.41 -4.03 2.11
C SER A 314 13.75 -3.88 2.80
N LYS A 315 14.71 -3.27 2.11
CA LYS A 315 16.08 -3.09 2.58
C LYS A 315 16.41 -1.62 2.51
N ARG A 316 16.79 -1.07 3.66
CA ARG A 316 17.56 0.17 3.76
C ARG A 316 18.85 -0.19 4.49
N ASP A 317 19.99 0.06 3.85
CA ASP A 317 21.33 -0.10 4.42
C ASP A 317 21.59 -1.39 5.21
N GLY A 318 21.19 -2.54 4.67
CA GLY A 318 21.64 -3.84 5.21
C GLY A 318 20.78 -4.45 6.32
N ASP A 319 19.67 -3.83 6.73
CA ASP A 319 18.71 -4.40 7.68
C ASP A 319 17.38 -4.83 7.02
N MET A 320 16.76 -5.87 7.59
CA MET A 320 15.55 -6.54 7.06
C MET A 320 14.33 -6.23 7.93
N SER A 321 13.42 -5.43 7.38
CA SER A 321 12.24 -4.92 8.10
C SER A 321 11.03 -5.83 8.12
N SER A 322 10.84 -6.65 7.09
CA SER A 322 9.86 -7.75 7.07
C SER A 322 10.33 -8.80 6.08
N LEU A 323 10.09 -10.07 6.40
CA LEU A 323 10.46 -11.21 5.59
C LEU A 323 9.20 -11.97 5.19
N PHE A 324 8.81 -11.87 3.92
CA PHE A 324 7.83 -12.76 3.33
C PHE A 324 8.57 -13.78 2.47
N ILE A 325 8.52 -15.04 2.87
CA ILE A 325 8.99 -16.14 2.04
C ILE A 325 7.79 -16.59 1.21
N ILE A 326 7.93 -16.46 -0.11
CA ILE A 326 6.90 -16.77 -1.09
C ILE A 326 7.39 -17.95 -1.94
N ASP A 327 6.62 -19.04 -1.93
CA ASP A 327 6.91 -20.26 -2.68
C ASP A 327 6.04 -20.31 -3.96
N ASN A 328 6.67 -20.53 -5.12
CA ASN A 328 6.09 -20.41 -6.47
C ASN A 328 5.62 -21.76 -7.05
N LYS A 329 5.43 -22.79 -6.20
CA LYS A 329 4.94 -24.10 -6.64
C LYS A 329 3.55 -24.03 -7.29
#